data_AF-A0A836SWG6-F1
#
_entry.id   AF-A0A836SWG6-F1
#
_cell.length_a   1.000
_cell.length_b   1.000
_cell.length_c   1.000
_cell.angle_alpha   90.00
_cell.angle_beta   90.00
_cell.angle_gamma   90.00
#
_symmetry.space_group_name_H-M   'P 1'
#
loop_
_entity.id
_entity.type
_entity.pdbx_description
1 polymer ?
#
loop_
_entity_poly.entity_id
_entity_poly.type
_entity_poly.pdbx_seq_one_letter_code
_entity_poly.pdbx_strand_id
1 'polypeptide(L)'
;MEVRASRRMTLGMVALALAACMAREAVAAYVITKQNKRIEGTDIRAKANGEIVLTTPQGTRTFYPGQYLKAVADKPADYDRAVQLVNAGKYAEAVEILQGIVRRFRYLEWDQRARALLAKAYAARGQHGKAVDIFEEMFRIDSSLAENRELQWAYRRQLLAAGKYAELSRILTEVVTRGDRPDAARAYLMRGDLKMARNQVESAALDYLRTVILFKDQEDVQPMALFKAAEALEKLLDARARQLYEKLVKEYPSSPYAAKAKRKI
;
A
#
# COMPACT_ATOMS: atom_id res chain seq x y z
N MET A 1 -68.38 -43.64 49.95
CA MET A 1 -68.98 -43.00 48.77
C MET A 1 -67.92 -42.16 48.06
N GLU A 2 -67.66 -42.51 46.81
CA GLU A 2 -67.23 -41.68 45.67
C GLU A 2 -65.98 -40.78 45.72
N VAL A 3 -64.92 -41.26 45.04
CA VAL A 3 -64.28 -40.69 43.82
C VAL A 3 -64.23 -39.16 43.67
N ARG A 4 -63.02 -38.58 43.56
CA ARG A 4 -62.49 -37.99 42.31
C ARG A 4 -61.04 -37.52 42.41
N ALA A 5 -60.29 -37.89 41.37
CA ALA A 5 -58.93 -37.47 41.06
C ALA A 5 -58.85 -36.02 40.57
N SER A 6 -57.68 -35.39 40.72
CA SER A 6 -57.11 -34.56 39.66
C SER A 6 -55.58 -34.44 39.80
N ARG A 7 -54.88 -34.90 38.77
CA ARG A 7 -53.44 -34.72 38.53
C ARG A 7 -53.14 -33.24 38.29
N ARG A 8 -52.04 -32.73 38.86
CA ARG A 8 -51.24 -31.71 38.18
C ARG A 8 -49.78 -32.15 38.13
N MET A 9 -49.34 -32.26 36.89
CA MET A 9 -48.01 -32.62 36.39
C MET A 9 -47.17 -31.34 36.32
N THR A 10 -45.86 -31.49 36.04
CA THR A 10 -44.85 -30.46 35.67
C THR A 10 -44.16 -29.72 36.84
N LEU A 11 -42.85 -29.45 36.85
CA LEU A 11 -41.79 -29.58 35.85
C LEU A 11 -40.44 -29.60 36.61
N GLY A 12 -39.48 -30.40 36.15
CA GLY A 12 -38.10 -30.37 36.62
C GLY A 12 -37.30 -29.21 36.02
N MET A 13 -36.22 -28.82 36.69
CA MET A 13 -35.11 -28.09 36.09
C MET A 13 -33.79 -28.58 36.69
N VAL A 14 -33.17 -29.54 36.02
CA VAL A 14 -31.73 -29.79 36.12
C VAL A 14 -31.05 -28.73 35.27
N ALA A 15 -30.40 -27.76 35.90
CA ALA A 15 -29.57 -26.78 35.21
C ALA A 15 -28.26 -27.44 34.79
N LEU A 16 -28.24 -27.99 33.56
CA LEU A 16 -27.02 -28.41 32.88
C LEU A 16 -26.33 -27.14 32.37
N ALA A 17 -25.29 -26.68 33.07
CA ALA A 17 -24.42 -25.62 32.58
C ALA A 17 -23.62 -26.15 31.39
N LEU A 18 -24.12 -25.90 30.16
CA LEU A 18 -23.32 -26.04 28.95
C LEU A 18 -22.21 -24.99 28.99
N ALA A 19 -20.98 -25.44 29.23
CA ALA A 19 -19.79 -24.72 28.84
C ALA A 19 -19.80 -24.60 27.32
N ALA A 20 -20.24 -23.45 26.81
CA ALA A 20 -20.07 -23.09 25.41
C ALA A 20 -18.57 -22.92 25.15
N CYS A 21 -17.91 -23.98 24.68
CA CYS A 21 -16.68 -23.86 23.93
C CYS A 21 -16.98 -22.98 22.71
N MET A 22 -16.72 -21.68 22.83
CA MET A 22 -16.54 -20.83 21.66
C MET A 22 -15.23 -21.29 21.00
N ALA A 23 -15.32 -22.35 20.21
CA ALA A 23 -14.36 -22.59 19.16
C ALA A 23 -14.42 -21.34 18.29
N ARG A 24 -13.39 -20.48 18.41
CA ARG A 24 -13.06 -19.56 17.33
C ARG A 24 -13.09 -20.42 16.07
N GLU A 25 -13.97 -20.12 15.13
CA GLU A 25 -13.80 -20.64 13.78
C GLU A 25 -12.43 -20.14 13.32
N ALA A 26 -11.42 -20.99 13.47
CA ALA A 26 -10.15 -20.81 12.81
C ALA A 26 -10.51 -20.73 11.33
N VAL A 27 -10.25 -19.59 10.71
CA VAL A 27 -10.43 -19.43 9.27
C VAL A 27 -9.53 -20.47 8.63
N ALA A 28 -10.10 -21.60 8.24
CA ALA A 28 -9.34 -22.78 7.84
C ALA A 28 -8.42 -22.44 6.67
N ALA A 29 -7.15 -22.85 6.79
CA ALA A 29 -6.19 -22.76 5.70
C ALA A 29 -6.73 -23.43 4.43
N TYR A 30 -6.48 -22.85 3.26
CA TYR A 30 -7.06 -23.36 2.02
C TYR A 30 -6.21 -23.11 0.77
N VAL A 31 -6.49 -23.90 -0.26
CA VAL A 31 -5.93 -23.75 -1.60
C VAL A 31 -7.06 -23.59 -2.62
N ILE A 32 -6.95 -22.61 -3.52
CA ILE A 32 -7.79 -22.48 -4.71
C ILE A 32 -7.00 -23.09 -5.88
N THR A 33 -7.52 -24.17 -6.47
CA THR A 33 -6.87 -24.83 -7.62
C THR A 33 -7.01 -24.01 -8.90
N LYS A 34 -6.27 -24.35 -9.95
CA LYS A 34 -6.44 -23.74 -11.28
C LYS A 34 -7.83 -23.92 -11.89
N GLN A 35 -8.59 -24.93 -11.46
CA GLN A 35 -9.98 -25.13 -11.85
C GLN A 35 -10.94 -24.32 -10.95
N ASN A 36 -10.43 -23.34 -10.22
CA ASN A 36 -11.18 -22.49 -9.30
C ASN A 36 -11.88 -23.26 -8.16
N LYS A 37 -11.41 -24.46 -7.84
CA LYS A 37 -11.93 -25.28 -6.74
C LYS A 37 -11.22 -24.92 -5.44
N ARG A 38 -11.98 -24.60 -4.40
CA ARG A 38 -11.45 -24.40 -3.05
C ARG A 38 -11.32 -25.75 -2.32
N ILE A 39 -10.16 -25.98 -1.70
CA ILE A 39 -9.87 -27.15 -0.88
C ILE A 39 -9.46 -26.63 0.49
N GLU A 40 -10.30 -26.91 1.49
CA GLU A 40 -10.03 -26.57 2.89
C GLU A 40 -9.04 -27.56 3.51
N GLY A 41 -8.27 -27.07 4.46
CA GLY A 41 -7.34 -27.83 5.29
C GLY A 41 -7.28 -27.28 6.71
N THR A 42 -6.63 -28.04 7.59
CA THR A 42 -6.40 -27.69 8.98
C THR A 42 -5.04 -27.03 9.20
N ASP A 43 -4.10 -27.19 8.26
CA ASP A 43 -2.79 -26.55 8.27
C ASP A 43 -2.25 -26.42 6.84
N ILE A 44 -1.35 -25.47 6.60
CA ILE A 44 -0.74 -25.24 5.29
C ILE A 44 0.70 -24.76 5.44
N ARG A 45 1.60 -25.30 4.61
CA ARG A 45 2.96 -24.79 4.47
C ARG A 45 3.33 -24.61 3.02
N ALA A 46 4.15 -23.60 2.75
CA ALA A 46 4.78 -23.41 1.47
C ALA A 46 6.27 -23.74 1.56
N LYS A 47 6.79 -24.44 0.55
CA LYS A 47 8.24 -24.63 0.38
C LYS A 47 8.83 -23.47 -0.42
N ALA A 48 10.16 -23.32 -0.34
CA ALA A 48 10.88 -22.26 -1.05
C ALA A 48 10.71 -22.33 -2.58
N ASN A 49 10.44 -23.50 -3.14
CA ASN A 49 10.19 -23.72 -4.57
C ASN A 49 8.72 -23.49 -5.00
N GLY A 50 7.86 -23.00 -4.09
CA GLY A 50 6.46 -22.72 -4.38
C GLY A 50 5.53 -23.93 -4.31
N GLU A 51 6.00 -25.10 -3.86
CA GLU A 51 5.11 -26.20 -3.51
C GLU A 51 4.28 -25.86 -2.26
N ILE A 52 2.98 -26.12 -2.32
CA ILE A 52 2.06 -25.93 -1.21
C ILE A 52 1.66 -27.30 -0.68
N VAL A 53 1.86 -27.51 0.62
CA VAL A 53 1.45 -28.73 1.31
C VAL A 53 0.31 -28.37 2.24
N LEU A 54 -0.88 -28.87 1.95
CA LEU A 54 -2.11 -28.66 2.70
C LEU A 54 -2.44 -29.93 3.49
N THR A 55 -2.60 -29.80 4.80
CA THR A 55 -3.09 -30.87 5.66
C THR A 55 -4.61 -30.81 5.67
N THR A 56 -5.30 -31.88 5.25
CA THR A 56 -6.77 -31.99 5.35
C THR A 56 -7.14 -33.09 6.35
N PRO A 57 -8.41 -33.17 6.79
CA PRO A 57 -8.86 -34.26 7.66
C PRO A 57 -8.64 -35.67 7.08
N GLN A 58 -8.47 -35.79 5.76
CA GLN A 58 -8.25 -37.06 5.04
C GLN A 58 -6.77 -37.34 4.76
N GLY A 59 -5.86 -36.46 5.19
CA GLY A 59 -4.42 -36.58 4.97
C GLY A 59 -3.82 -35.37 4.26
N THR A 60 -2.53 -35.47 3.92
CA THR A 60 -1.79 -34.38 3.29
C THR A 60 -1.98 -34.38 1.78
N ARG A 61 -2.14 -33.18 1.19
CA ARG A 61 -2.17 -32.97 -0.26
C ARG A 61 -1.10 -31.96 -0.66
N THR A 62 -0.36 -32.25 -1.73
CA THR A 62 0.67 -31.35 -2.26
C THR A 62 0.18 -30.75 -3.58
N PHE A 63 0.34 -29.44 -3.72
CA PHE A 63 0.07 -28.68 -4.93
C PHE A 63 1.37 -28.06 -5.44
N TYR A 64 1.73 -28.39 -6.67
CA TYR A 64 2.91 -27.84 -7.32
C TYR A 64 2.60 -26.47 -7.96
N PRO A 65 3.62 -25.63 -8.19
CA PRO A 65 3.46 -24.40 -8.96
C PRO A 65 2.69 -24.66 -10.26
N GLY A 66 1.70 -23.82 -10.53
CA GLY A 66 0.83 -23.98 -11.69
C GLY A 66 -0.34 -24.96 -11.52
N GLN A 67 -0.53 -25.60 -10.36
CA GLN A 67 -1.74 -26.38 -10.05
C GLN A 67 -2.75 -25.59 -9.21
N TYR A 68 -2.33 -24.48 -8.62
CA TYR A 68 -3.16 -23.61 -7.79
C TYR A 68 -3.08 -22.16 -8.27
N LEU A 69 -4.15 -21.42 -8.01
CA LEU A 69 -4.23 -19.96 -8.18
C LEU A 69 -3.80 -19.23 -6.91
N LYS A 70 -4.15 -19.80 -5.75
CA LYS A 70 -3.93 -19.15 -4.46
C LYS A 70 -3.81 -20.18 -3.35
N ALA A 71 -2.94 -19.90 -2.38
CA ALA A 71 -2.85 -20.62 -1.12
C ALA A 71 -2.94 -19.60 0.02
N VAL A 72 -3.71 -19.92 1.04
CA VAL A 72 -4.01 -18.99 2.14
C VAL A 72 -3.86 -19.74 3.44
N ALA A 73 -2.96 -19.24 4.28
CA ALA A 73 -2.87 -19.68 5.66
C ALA A 73 -3.78 -18.86 6.56
N ASP A 74 -3.96 -19.36 7.77
CA ASP A 74 -4.54 -18.61 8.88
C ASP A 74 -3.79 -17.30 9.09
N LYS A 75 -4.49 -16.30 9.62
CA LYS A 75 -3.88 -15.00 9.92
C LYS A 75 -2.72 -15.15 10.90
N PRO A 76 -1.53 -14.60 10.60
CA PRO A 76 -0.42 -14.59 11.56
C PRO A 76 -0.84 -13.92 12.85
N ALA A 77 -0.57 -14.56 13.99
CA ALA A 77 -0.98 -14.06 15.31
C ALA A 77 -0.41 -12.66 15.62
N ASP A 78 0.73 -12.33 15.05
CA ASP A 78 1.45 -11.06 15.20
C ASP A 78 1.09 -10.00 14.15
N TYR A 79 0.25 -10.32 13.15
CA TYR A 79 -0.10 -9.39 12.07
C TYR A 79 -0.86 -8.15 12.58
N ASP A 80 -1.88 -8.35 13.43
CA ASP A 80 -2.67 -7.23 13.96
C ASP A 80 -1.80 -6.29 14.82
N ARG A 81 -0.83 -6.86 15.55
CA ARG A 81 0.15 -6.08 16.32
C ARG A 81 1.04 -5.27 15.38
N ALA A 82 1.52 -5.85 14.29
CA ALA A 82 2.29 -5.11 13.29
C ALA A 82 1.49 -3.94 12.69
N VAL A 83 0.21 -4.15 12.36
CA VAL A 83 -0.68 -3.08 11.87
C VAL A 83 -0.80 -1.96 12.90
N GLN A 84 -1.05 -2.29 14.17
CA GLN A 84 -1.12 -1.30 15.24
C GLN A 84 0.18 -0.50 15.39
N LEU A 85 1.34 -1.15 15.30
CA LEU A 85 2.64 -0.49 15.37
C LEU A 85 2.86 0.47 14.19
N VAL A 86 2.50 0.07 12.97
CA VAL A 86 2.56 0.96 11.79
C VAL A 86 1.65 2.17 11.97
N ASN A 87 0.42 1.97 12.47
CA ASN A 87 -0.53 3.06 12.70
C ASN A 87 -0.08 4.00 13.84
N ALA A 88 0.60 3.46 14.84
CA ALA A 88 1.17 4.22 15.95
C ALA A 88 2.53 4.88 15.62
N GLY A 89 3.02 4.78 14.37
CA GLY A 89 4.32 5.33 13.98
C GLY A 89 5.54 4.56 14.52
N LYS A 90 5.34 3.42 15.18
CA LYS A 90 6.39 2.56 15.74
C LYS A 90 6.99 1.66 14.67
N TYR A 91 7.56 2.28 13.64
CA TYR A 91 8.00 1.59 12.43
C TYR A 91 9.16 0.62 12.65
N ALA A 92 10.04 0.87 13.64
CA ALA A 92 11.17 -0.01 13.91
C ALA A 92 10.70 -1.39 14.40
N GLU A 93 9.82 -1.42 15.40
CA GLU A 93 9.19 -2.63 15.91
C GLU A 93 8.33 -3.31 14.84
N ALA A 94 7.57 -2.54 14.05
CA ALA A 94 6.74 -3.07 12.99
C ALA A 94 7.56 -3.82 11.92
N VAL A 95 8.70 -3.26 11.51
CA VAL A 95 9.58 -3.85 10.48
C VAL A 95 10.02 -5.26 10.90
N GLU A 96 10.45 -5.46 12.15
CA GLU A 96 10.90 -6.78 12.62
C GLU A 96 9.80 -7.84 12.52
N ILE A 97 8.59 -7.50 12.98
CA ILE A 97 7.43 -8.41 12.92
C ILE A 97 7.05 -8.70 11.46
N LEU A 98 6.94 -7.66 10.63
CA LEU A 98 6.53 -7.78 9.23
C LEU A 98 7.53 -8.61 8.42
N GLN A 99 8.83 -8.43 8.62
CA GLN A 99 9.84 -9.30 8.00
C GLN A 99 9.67 -10.76 8.42
N GLY A 100 9.40 -11.01 9.70
CA GLY A 100 9.09 -12.34 10.21
C GLY A 100 7.90 -12.97 9.48
N ILE A 101 6.81 -12.21 9.30
CA ILE A 101 5.62 -12.66 8.58
C ILE A 101 5.95 -12.94 7.11
N VAL A 102 6.63 -12.03 6.41
CA VAL A 102 7.02 -12.21 5.00
C VAL A 102 7.84 -13.50 4.80
N ARG A 103 8.74 -13.83 5.73
CA ARG A 103 9.53 -15.07 5.67
C ARG A 103 8.68 -16.32 5.92
N ARG A 104 7.85 -16.32 6.97
CA ARG A 104 7.09 -17.51 7.40
C ARG A 104 5.87 -17.81 6.51
N PHE A 105 5.25 -16.77 5.95
CA PHE A 105 4.01 -16.87 5.18
C PHE A 105 4.22 -16.70 3.68
N ARG A 106 5.44 -16.93 3.20
CA ARG A 106 5.78 -16.84 1.77
C ARG A 106 4.81 -17.70 0.96
N TYR A 107 4.21 -17.14 -0.10
CA TYR A 107 3.20 -17.79 -0.95
C TYR A 107 1.85 -18.10 -0.27
N LEU A 108 1.62 -17.62 0.95
CA LEU A 108 0.43 -17.94 1.76
C LEU A 108 -0.45 -16.72 2.03
N GLU A 109 -0.55 -15.80 1.07
CA GLU A 109 -1.32 -14.54 1.08
C GLU A 109 -0.80 -13.47 2.06
N TRP A 110 -0.47 -13.85 3.29
CA TRP A 110 -0.11 -12.92 4.35
C TRP A 110 1.25 -12.27 4.16
N ASP A 111 2.15 -12.89 3.41
CA ASP A 111 3.41 -12.27 3.00
C ASP A 111 3.17 -11.04 2.12
N GLN A 112 2.21 -11.07 1.19
CA GLN A 112 1.88 -9.92 0.34
C GLN A 112 1.34 -8.76 1.16
N ARG A 113 0.42 -9.04 2.08
CA ARG A 113 -0.14 -8.02 2.99
C ARG A 113 0.93 -7.42 3.88
N ALA A 114 1.82 -8.27 4.41
CA ALA A 114 2.95 -7.82 5.21
C ALA A 114 3.96 -6.99 4.40
N ARG A 115 4.24 -7.34 3.14
CA ARG A 115 5.11 -6.54 2.24
C ARG A 115 4.58 -5.12 2.03
N ALA A 116 3.27 -4.97 1.80
CA ALA A 116 2.68 -3.64 1.64
C ALA A 116 2.89 -2.75 2.88
N LEU A 117 2.69 -3.30 4.08
CA LEU A 117 2.97 -2.59 5.33
C LEU A 117 4.46 -2.36 5.56
N LEU A 118 5.31 -3.30 5.15
CA LEU A 118 6.76 -3.24 5.29
C LEU A 118 7.35 -2.13 4.41
N ALA A 119 6.90 -2.00 3.16
CA ALA A 119 7.28 -0.90 2.27
C ALA A 119 6.93 0.46 2.90
N LYS A 120 5.71 0.59 3.45
CA LYS A 120 5.28 1.80 4.17
C LYS A 120 6.16 2.09 5.40
N ALA A 121 6.46 1.07 6.20
CA ALA A 121 7.28 1.22 7.39
C ALA A 121 8.72 1.60 7.06
N TYR A 122 9.32 1.02 6.02
CA TYR A 122 10.65 1.42 5.53
C TYR A 122 10.66 2.87 5.02
N ALA A 123 9.67 3.24 4.20
CA ALA A 123 9.52 4.59 3.69
C ALA A 123 9.44 5.63 4.82
N ALA A 124 8.63 5.35 5.85
CA ALA A 124 8.46 6.25 6.99
C ALA A 124 9.71 6.36 7.89
N ARG A 125 10.62 5.37 7.82
CA ARG A 125 11.94 5.41 8.48
C ARG A 125 13.04 6.07 7.64
N GLY A 126 12.71 6.62 6.47
CA GLY A 126 13.71 7.13 5.53
C GLY A 126 14.54 6.04 4.84
N GLN A 127 14.20 4.75 5.04
CA GLN A 127 14.89 3.63 4.41
C GLN A 127 14.34 3.40 2.98
N HIS A 128 14.40 4.44 2.16
CA HIS A 128 13.74 4.48 0.85
C HIS A 128 14.24 3.40 -0.10
N GLY A 129 15.54 3.08 -0.09
CA GLY A 129 16.09 1.97 -0.88
C GLY A 129 15.41 0.63 -0.59
N LYS A 130 15.26 0.29 0.70
CA LYS A 130 14.55 -0.94 1.10
C LYS A 130 13.07 -0.91 0.72
N ALA A 131 12.42 0.25 0.81
CA ALA A 131 11.02 0.39 0.37
C ALA A 131 10.89 0.12 -1.14
N VAL A 132 11.84 0.64 -1.94
CA VAL A 132 11.92 0.36 -3.38
C VAL A 132 12.09 -1.14 -3.62
N ASP A 133 13.01 -1.81 -2.93
CA ASP A 133 13.25 -3.25 -3.10
C ASP A 133 11.99 -4.09 -2.81
N ILE A 134 11.19 -3.69 -1.81
CA ILE A 134 9.91 -4.36 -1.50
C ILE A 134 8.89 -4.14 -2.63
N PHE A 135 8.78 -2.94 -3.20
CA PHE A 135 7.89 -2.71 -4.34
C PHE A 135 8.31 -3.54 -5.56
N GLU A 136 9.60 -3.56 -5.88
CA GLU A 136 10.14 -4.39 -6.97
C GLU A 136 9.86 -5.88 -6.73
N GLU A 137 9.96 -6.35 -5.48
CA GLU A 137 9.57 -7.71 -5.11
C GLU A 137 8.08 -7.97 -5.30
N MET A 138 7.22 -7.06 -4.86
CA MET A 138 5.76 -7.18 -5.05
C MET A 138 5.39 -7.25 -6.52
N PHE A 139 5.93 -6.37 -7.37
CA PHE A 139 5.68 -6.37 -8.82
C PHE A 139 6.20 -7.63 -9.52
N ARG A 140 7.31 -8.20 -9.03
CA ARG A 140 7.85 -9.44 -9.60
C ARG A 140 7.00 -10.66 -9.24
N ILE A 141 6.46 -10.70 -8.02
CA ILE A 141 5.63 -11.83 -7.57
C ILE A 141 4.24 -11.75 -8.21
N ASP A 142 3.68 -10.55 -8.29
CA ASP A 142 2.39 -10.29 -8.93
C ASP A 142 2.53 -9.11 -9.88
N SER A 143 2.70 -9.42 -11.16
CA SER A 143 2.86 -8.40 -12.21
C SER A 143 1.62 -7.54 -12.40
N SER A 144 0.43 -8.00 -11.97
CA SER A 144 -0.79 -7.19 -12.04
C SER A 144 -0.74 -6.00 -11.08
N LEU A 145 0.05 -6.09 -10.00
CA LEU A 145 0.29 -4.96 -9.10
C LEU A 145 1.02 -3.82 -9.79
N ALA A 146 1.76 -4.09 -10.88
CA ALA A 146 2.40 -3.05 -11.67
C ALA A 146 1.38 -2.16 -12.41
N GLU A 147 0.16 -2.65 -12.64
CA GLU A 147 -0.93 -1.88 -13.24
C GLU A 147 -1.66 -1.01 -12.19
N ASN A 148 -1.39 -1.20 -10.90
CA ASN A 148 -1.99 -0.39 -9.85
C ASN A 148 -1.37 1.02 -9.84
N ARG A 149 -2.15 2.00 -10.30
CA ARG A 149 -1.75 3.42 -10.41
C ARG A 149 -1.19 3.99 -9.10
N GLU A 150 -1.87 3.76 -7.98
CA GLU A 150 -1.44 4.31 -6.68
C GLU A 150 -0.15 3.68 -6.18
N LEU A 151 0.01 2.37 -6.42
CA LEU A 151 1.23 1.64 -6.09
C LEU A 151 2.42 2.12 -6.92
N GLN A 152 2.20 2.37 -8.22
CA GLN A 152 3.20 2.96 -9.12
C GLN A 152 3.62 4.37 -8.66
N TRP A 153 2.70 5.21 -8.23
CA TRP A 153 3.04 6.53 -7.69
C TRP A 153 3.77 6.44 -6.35
N ALA A 154 3.41 5.50 -5.48
CA ALA A 154 4.14 5.24 -4.24
C ALA A 154 5.57 4.79 -4.52
N TYR A 155 5.76 3.88 -5.48
CA TYR A 155 7.06 3.41 -5.95
C TYR A 155 7.94 4.56 -6.44
N ARG A 156 7.43 5.40 -7.35
CA ARG A 156 8.16 6.57 -7.89
C ARG A 156 8.58 7.56 -6.81
N ARG A 157 7.73 7.80 -5.81
CA ARG A 157 8.10 8.63 -4.64
C ARG A 157 9.27 8.02 -3.88
N GLN A 158 9.31 6.70 -3.72
CA GLN A 158 10.45 6.03 -3.07
C GLN A 158 11.70 6.05 -3.94
N LEU A 159 11.58 5.90 -5.27
CA LEU A 159 12.72 6.06 -6.17
C LEU A 159 13.36 7.45 -6.06
N LEU A 160 12.53 8.51 -6.02
CA LEU A 160 12.99 9.88 -5.86
C LEU A 160 13.74 10.05 -4.54
N ALA A 161 13.13 9.60 -3.44
CA ALA A 161 13.70 9.74 -2.11
C ALA A 161 14.94 8.85 -1.88
N ALA A 162 15.04 7.72 -2.57
CA ALA A 162 16.21 6.84 -2.56
C ALA A 162 17.34 7.32 -3.47
N GLY A 163 17.15 8.41 -4.23
CA GLY A 163 18.15 8.88 -5.18
C GLY A 163 18.33 8.01 -6.43
N LYS A 164 17.40 7.09 -6.71
CA LYS A 164 17.41 6.24 -7.92
C LYS A 164 16.96 7.05 -9.16
N TYR A 165 17.67 8.14 -9.45
CA TYR A 165 17.26 9.15 -10.44
C TYR A 165 17.31 8.66 -11.88
N ALA A 166 18.31 7.84 -12.26
CA ALA A 166 18.42 7.34 -13.63
C ALA A 166 17.19 6.50 -14.01
N GLU A 167 16.81 5.59 -13.12
CA GLU A 167 15.61 4.77 -13.28
C GLU A 167 14.35 5.65 -13.30
N LEU A 168 14.16 6.50 -12.27
CA LEU A 168 12.99 7.36 -12.19
C LEU A 168 12.84 8.27 -13.42
N SER A 169 13.95 8.79 -13.96
CA SER A 169 13.94 9.62 -15.17
C SER A 169 13.39 8.87 -16.38
N ARG A 170 13.76 7.59 -16.57
CA ARG A 170 13.21 6.77 -17.65
C ARG A 170 11.70 6.59 -17.48
N ILE A 171 11.27 6.22 -16.28
CA ILE A 171 9.86 5.94 -16.00
C ILE A 171 9.00 7.21 -16.10
N LEU A 172 9.50 8.38 -15.68
CA LEU A 172 8.78 9.65 -15.82
C LEU A 172 8.69 10.12 -17.27
N THR A 173 9.71 9.90 -18.10
CA THR A 173 9.64 10.18 -19.55
C THR A 173 8.54 9.38 -20.21
N GLU A 174 8.39 8.11 -19.86
CA GLU A 174 7.31 7.27 -20.39
C GLU A 174 5.94 7.78 -19.98
N VAL A 175 5.74 8.12 -18.70
CA VAL A 175 4.44 8.63 -18.23
C VAL A 175 4.08 9.97 -18.82
N VAL A 176 5.04 10.88 -18.97
CA VAL A 176 4.80 12.16 -19.66
C VAL A 176 4.36 11.96 -21.11
N THR A 177 4.88 10.92 -21.79
CA THR A 177 4.64 10.69 -23.21
C THR A 177 3.38 9.87 -23.48
N ARG A 178 3.08 8.89 -22.62
CA ARG A 178 2.04 7.88 -22.86
C ARG A 178 0.93 7.86 -21.80
N GLY A 179 1.16 8.50 -20.65
CA GLY A 179 0.21 8.52 -19.55
C GLY A 179 -1.05 9.34 -19.89
N ASP A 180 -2.11 9.10 -19.14
CA ASP A 180 -3.29 9.97 -19.18
C ASP A 180 -2.92 11.39 -18.72
N ARG A 181 -3.80 12.35 -19.00
CA ARG A 181 -3.56 13.77 -18.73
C ARG A 181 -3.23 14.05 -17.24
N PRO A 182 -3.94 13.48 -16.25
CA PRO A 182 -3.57 13.63 -14.84
C PRO A 182 -2.20 13.01 -14.49
N ASP A 183 -1.85 11.83 -15.00
CA ASP A 183 -0.55 11.21 -14.74
C ASP A 183 0.59 11.98 -15.39
N ALA A 184 0.39 12.50 -16.61
CA ALA A 184 1.35 13.37 -17.26
C ALA A 184 1.61 14.64 -16.42
N ALA A 185 0.57 15.28 -15.87
CA ALA A 185 0.72 16.44 -14.99
C ALA A 185 1.56 16.12 -13.74
N ARG A 186 1.23 15.02 -13.05
CA ARG A 186 1.99 14.54 -11.88
C ARG A 186 3.42 14.16 -12.25
N ALA A 187 3.65 13.63 -13.44
CA ALA A 187 4.97 13.22 -13.90
C ALA A 187 5.86 14.41 -14.26
N TYR A 188 5.32 15.47 -14.89
CA TYR A 188 6.05 16.72 -15.08
C TYR A 188 6.47 17.31 -13.74
N LEU A 189 5.55 17.37 -12.78
CA LEU A 189 5.86 17.87 -11.44
C LEU A 189 6.96 17.05 -10.76
N MET A 190 6.85 15.72 -10.74
CA MET A 190 7.88 14.87 -10.12
C MET A 190 9.22 14.89 -10.88
N ARG A 191 9.20 15.10 -12.21
CA ARG A 191 10.43 15.28 -13.00
C ARG A 191 11.13 16.60 -12.65
N GLY A 192 10.35 17.64 -12.37
CA GLY A 192 10.86 18.86 -11.74
C GLY A 192 11.51 18.59 -10.39
N ASP A 193 10.88 17.79 -9.52
CA ASP A 193 11.44 17.42 -8.21
C ASP A 193 12.76 16.65 -8.33
N LEU A 194 12.84 15.71 -9.28
CA LEU A 194 14.07 14.98 -9.60
C LEU A 194 15.18 15.95 -10.03
N LYS A 195 14.87 16.91 -10.90
CA LYS A 195 15.82 17.92 -11.37
C LYS A 195 16.27 18.85 -10.25
N MET A 196 15.35 19.28 -9.38
CA MET A 196 15.69 20.05 -8.17
C MET A 196 16.66 19.29 -7.27
N ALA A 197 16.41 17.99 -7.04
CA ALA A 197 17.29 17.14 -6.23
C ALA A 197 18.69 16.99 -6.85
N ARG A 198 18.82 17.16 -8.17
CA ARG A 198 20.09 17.17 -8.91
C ARG A 198 20.68 18.58 -9.11
N ASN A 199 20.15 19.59 -8.42
CA ASN A 199 20.54 21.00 -8.56
C ASN A 199 20.37 21.58 -9.98
N GLN A 200 19.50 20.99 -10.80
CA GLN A 200 19.18 21.43 -12.16
C GLN A 200 18.00 22.42 -12.12
N VAL A 201 18.18 23.54 -11.41
CA VAL A 201 17.09 24.46 -11.01
C VAL A 201 16.34 25.03 -12.20
N GLU A 202 17.03 25.50 -13.25
CA GLU A 202 16.39 26.03 -14.48
C GLU A 202 15.52 24.98 -15.16
N SER A 203 16.07 23.78 -15.34
CA SER A 203 15.34 22.67 -15.97
C SER A 203 14.15 22.19 -15.14
N ALA A 204 14.21 22.33 -13.82
CA ALA A 204 13.11 22.04 -12.92
C ALA A 204 12.01 23.10 -13.02
N ALA A 205 12.37 24.39 -13.01
CA ALA A 205 11.45 25.50 -13.20
C ALA A 205 10.62 25.32 -14.48
N LEU A 206 11.26 24.91 -15.58
CA LEU A 206 10.57 24.62 -16.84
C LEU A 206 9.52 23.49 -16.72
N ASP A 207 9.81 22.40 -16.00
CA ASP A 207 8.84 21.31 -15.84
C ASP A 207 7.68 21.71 -14.91
N TYR A 208 7.95 22.48 -13.85
CA TYR A 208 6.91 23.05 -13.00
C TYR A 208 6.02 24.03 -13.78
N LEU A 209 6.61 24.94 -14.55
CA LEU A 209 5.87 25.88 -15.40
C LEU A 209 5.05 25.17 -16.48
N ARG A 210 5.58 24.11 -17.11
CA ARG A 210 4.80 23.26 -18.02
C ARG A 210 3.59 22.66 -17.34
N THR A 211 3.73 22.22 -16.09
CA THR A 211 2.61 21.73 -15.29
C THR A 211 1.55 22.81 -15.10
N VAL A 212 1.97 24.03 -14.73
CA VAL A 212 1.07 25.19 -14.55
C VAL A 212 0.35 25.59 -15.86
N ILE A 213 1.05 25.60 -16.99
CA ILE A 213 0.54 26.13 -18.25
C ILE A 213 -0.29 25.10 -19.02
N LEU A 214 0.17 23.84 -19.08
CA LEU A 214 -0.41 22.83 -19.95
C LEU A 214 -1.53 22.03 -19.30
N PHE A 215 -1.62 22.02 -17.97
CA PHE A 215 -2.55 21.18 -17.19
C PHE A 215 -3.45 22.00 -16.26
N LYS A 216 -3.90 23.17 -16.72
CA LYS A 216 -4.71 24.13 -15.93
C LYS A 216 -5.98 23.52 -15.33
N ASP A 217 -6.53 22.53 -16.04
CA ASP A 217 -7.72 21.74 -15.66
C ASP A 217 -7.45 20.69 -14.57
N GLN A 218 -6.19 20.42 -14.23
CA GLN A 218 -5.78 19.48 -13.18
C GLN A 218 -5.62 20.23 -11.85
N GLU A 219 -6.75 20.64 -11.27
CA GLU A 219 -6.80 21.51 -10.08
C GLU A 219 -6.11 20.92 -8.84
N ASP A 220 -6.00 19.60 -8.74
CA ASP A 220 -5.30 18.91 -7.64
C ASP A 220 -3.78 19.12 -7.70
N VAL A 221 -3.22 19.28 -8.90
CA VAL A 221 -1.78 19.46 -9.13
C VAL A 221 -1.37 20.94 -9.14
N GLN A 222 -2.25 21.83 -9.60
CA GLN A 222 -1.95 23.25 -9.83
C GLN A 222 -1.35 23.98 -8.61
N PRO A 223 -1.90 23.86 -7.38
CA PRO A 223 -1.36 24.62 -6.25
C PRO A 223 0.09 24.27 -5.94
N MET A 224 0.43 22.98 -6.03
CA MET A 224 1.78 22.48 -5.79
C MET A 224 2.72 22.89 -6.93
N ALA A 225 2.26 22.84 -8.18
CA ALA A 225 3.05 23.24 -9.34
C ALA A 225 3.39 24.73 -9.33
N LEU A 226 2.42 25.60 -9.02
CA LEU A 226 2.64 27.04 -8.87
C LEU A 226 3.66 27.33 -7.78
N PHE A 227 3.51 26.71 -6.61
CA PHE A 227 4.42 26.90 -5.48
C PHE A 227 5.85 26.48 -5.82
N LYS A 228 6.03 25.30 -6.40
CA LYS A 228 7.34 24.77 -6.78
C LYS A 228 7.98 25.53 -7.94
N ALA A 229 7.19 25.98 -8.91
CA ALA A 229 7.67 26.87 -9.97
C ALA A 229 8.20 28.19 -9.36
N ALA A 230 7.44 28.78 -8.44
CA ALA A 230 7.85 30.00 -7.76
C ALA A 230 9.13 29.80 -6.92
N GLU A 231 9.25 28.70 -6.16
CA GLU A 231 10.47 28.39 -5.41
C GLU A 231 11.69 28.19 -6.32
N ALA A 232 11.50 27.52 -7.47
CA ALA A 232 12.59 27.34 -8.43
C ALA A 232 13.01 28.68 -9.06
N LEU A 233 12.06 29.54 -9.41
CA LEU A 233 12.34 30.89 -9.94
C LEU A 233 12.97 31.81 -8.89
N GLU A 234 12.57 31.71 -7.63
CA GLU A 234 13.19 32.45 -6.52
C GLU A 234 14.67 32.10 -6.38
N LYS A 235 15.02 30.81 -6.47
CA LYS A 235 16.42 30.34 -6.49
C LYS A 235 17.22 30.86 -7.69
N LEU A 236 16.54 31.17 -8.80
CA LEU A 236 17.14 31.76 -9.99
C LEU A 236 17.14 33.29 -9.96
N LEU A 237 16.69 33.90 -8.86
CA LEU A 237 16.53 35.35 -8.70
C LEU A 237 15.61 35.96 -9.76
N ASP A 238 14.64 35.19 -10.25
CA ASP A 238 13.70 35.63 -11.26
C ASP A 238 12.47 36.30 -10.63
N ALA A 239 12.22 37.56 -11.01
CA ALA A 239 11.14 38.38 -10.46
C ALA A 239 9.73 37.79 -10.65
N ARG A 240 9.55 36.87 -11.62
CA ARG A 240 8.27 36.18 -11.85
C ARG A 240 7.89 35.25 -10.69
N ALA A 241 8.82 34.88 -9.81
CA ALA A 241 8.53 34.08 -8.62
C ALA A 241 7.39 34.68 -7.78
N ARG A 242 7.45 36.00 -7.51
CA ARG A 242 6.42 36.71 -6.74
C ARG A 242 5.04 36.61 -7.40
N GLN A 243 4.96 36.79 -8.71
CA GLN A 243 3.71 36.71 -9.47
C GLN A 243 3.07 35.32 -9.35
N LEU A 244 3.87 34.25 -9.34
CA LEU A 244 3.35 32.89 -9.17
C LEU A 244 2.84 32.63 -7.76
N TYR A 245 3.50 33.16 -6.73
CA TYR A 245 2.99 33.09 -5.35
C TYR A 245 1.68 33.86 -5.19
N GLU A 246 1.59 35.08 -5.73
CA GLU A 246 0.36 35.89 -5.70
C GLU A 246 -0.78 35.19 -6.44
N LYS A 247 -0.50 34.61 -7.62
CA LYS A 247 -1.46 33.81 -8.37
C LYS A 247 -1.96 32.61 -7.56
N LEU A 248 -1.06 31.86 -6.91
CA LEU A 248 -1.41 30.73 -6.05
C LEU A 248 -2.33 31.14 -4.89
N VAL A 249 -2.03 32.25 -4.22
CA VAL A 249 -2.86 32.76 -3.12
C VAL A 249 -4.24 33.20 -3.60
N LYS A 250 -4.31 33.82 -4.78
CA LYS A 250 -5.56 34.30 -5.37
C LYS A 250 -6.45 33.16 -5.88
N GLU A 251 -5.88 32.21 -6.61
CA GLU A 251 -6.64 31.16 -7.31
C GLU A 251 -6.92 29.95 -6.43
N TYR A 252 -6.06 29.66 -5.44
CA TYR A 252 -6.20 28.48 -4.56
C TYR A 252 -6.08 28.84 -3.07
N PRO A 253 -6.90 29.77 -2.54
CA PRO A 253 -6.72 30.33 -1.20
C PRO A 253 -6.83 29.31 -0.05
N SER A 254 -7.56 28.21 -0.26
CA SER A 254 -7.71 27.11 0.71
C SER A 254 -6.57 26.08 0.66
N SER A 255 -5.68 26.16 -0.34
CA SER A 255 -4.58 25.21 -0.48
C SER A 255 -3.55 25.39 0.64
N PRO A 256 -3.00 24.30 1.21
CA PRO A 256 -1.86 24.40 2.12
C PRO A 256 -0.65 25.08 1.47
N TYR A 257 -0.52 25.03 0.13
CA TYR A 257 0.53 25.74 -0.59
C TYR A 257 0.28 27.25 -0.65
N ALA A 258 -0.97 27.72 -0.68
CA ALA A 258 -1.26 29.15 -0.60
C ALA A 258 -0.86 29.74 0.76
N ALA A 259 -1.09 29.00 1.86
CA ALA A 259 -0.61 29.41 3.18
C ALA A 259 0.93 29.52 3.24
N LYS A 260 1.66 28.65 2.52
CA LYS A 260 3.12 28.74 2.38
C LYS A 260 3.52 29.95 1.51
N ALA A 261 2.83 30.17 0.40
CA ALA A 261 3.08 31.27 -0.53
C ALA A 261 2.85 32.65 0.10
N LYS A 262 1.85 32.80 0.98
CA LYS A 262 1.62 34.05 1.73
C LYS A 262 2.82 34.49 2.56
N ARG A 263 3.67 33.57 3.00
CA ARG A 263 4.89 33.89 3.76
C ARG A 263 6.08 34.29 2.88
N LYS A 264 5.93 34.20 1.55
CA LYS A 264 6.96 34.50 0.56
C LYS A 264 6.74 35.84 -0.16
N ILE A 265 5.60 36.50 0.07
CA ILE A 265 5.18 37.75 -0.57
C ILE A 265 5.05 38.86 0.47
#